data_AF-D2PL52-F1
#
_entry.id   AF-D2PL52-F1
#
_cell.length_a   1.000
_cell.length_b   1.000
_cell.length_c   1.000
_cell.angle_alpha   90.00
_cell.angle_beta   90.00
_cell.angle_gamma   90.00
#
_symmetry.space_group_name_H-M   'P 1'
#
loop_
_entity.id
_entity.type
_entity.pdbx_description
1 polymer ?
#
loop_
_entity_poly.entity_id
_entity_poly.type
_entity_poly.pdbx_seq_one_letter_code
_entity_poly.pdbx_strand_id
1 'polypeptide(L)' 'MNENTTNQMIVTMLAEGQPVWFVAAMVNMRSHDVYLIGKAAGYPDPAKLRRAVWAQKNRTRAAA' A
#
# COMPACT_ATOMS: atom_id res chain seq x y z
N MET A 1 -3.36 4.53 14.73
CA MET A 1 -2.71 3.53 13.84
C MET A 1 -1.29 3.99 13.61
N ASN A 2 -0.31 3.07 13.63
CA ASN A 2 1.08 3.41 13.28
C ASN A 2 1.13 3.76 11.78
N GLU A 3 1.81 4.85 11.41
CA GLU A 3 1.89 5.33 10.02
C GLU A 3 2.40 4.23 9.08
N ASN A 4 3.35 3.43 9.55
CA ASN A 4 3.86 2.29 8.82
C ASN A 4 2.76 1.27 8.50
N THR A 5 1.86 0.96 9.45
CA THR A 5 0.73 0.02 9.27
C THR A 5 -0.28 0.53 8.25
N THR A 6 -0.63 1.82 8.30
CA THR A 6 -1.55 2.44 7.32
C THR A 6 -0.96 2.39 5.92
N ASN A 7 0.34 2.65 5.77
CA ASN A 7 1.02 2.58 4.47
C ASN A 7 1.00 1.16 3.88
N GLN A 8 1.19 0.11 4.69
CA GLN A 8 1.10 -1.28 4.20
C GLN A 8 -0.32 -1.62 3.75
N MET A 9 -1.32 -1.16 4.51
CA MET A 9 -2.72 -1.38 4.18
C MET A 9 -3.07 -0.71 2.85
N ILE A 10 -2.63 0.53 2.64
CA ILE A 10 -2.78 1.25 1.36
C ILE A 10 -2.16 0.45 0.21
N VAL A 11 -0.88 0.09 0.32
CA VAL A 11 -0.16 -0.63 -0.75
C VAL A 11 -0.80 -1.99 -1.03
N THR A 12 -1.29 -2.68 0.00
CA THR A 12 -1.99 -3.96 -0.14
C THR A 12 -3.31 -3.80 -0.90
N MET A 13 -4.16 -2.85 -0.50
CA MET A 13 -5.43 -2.60 -1.17
C MET A 13 -5.23 -2.17 -2.63
N LEU A 14 -4.21 -1.34 -2.92
CA LEU A 14 -3.87 -0.98 -4.30
C LEU A 14 -3.37 -2.20 -5.10
N ALA A 15 -2.60 -3.10 -4.49
CA ALA A 15 -2.14 -4.34 -5.14
C ALA A 15 -3.29 -5.33 -5.45
N GLU A 16 -4.36 -5.27 -4.66
CA GLU A 16 -5.61 -5.99 -4.86
C GLU A 16 -6.49 -5.37 -5.96
N GLY A 17 -6.08 -4.21 -6.51
CA GLY A 17 -6.78 -3.53 -7.60
C GLY A 17 -7.84 -2.52 -7.13
N GLN A 18 -7.87 -2.20 -5.83
CA GLN A 18 -8.76 -1.17 -5.32
C GLN A 18 -8.34 0.21 -5.86
N PRO A 19 -9.29 1.06 -6.30
CA PRO A 19 -8.96 2.38 -6.81
C PRO A 19 -8.55 3.33 -5.67
N VAL A 20 -7.67 4.30 -5.98
CA VAL A 20 -7.11 5.24 -4.99
C VAL A 20 -8.19 5.98 -4.20
N TRP A 21 -9.28 6.40 -4.83
CA TRP A 21 -10.38 7.11 -4.16
C TRP A 21 -11.07 6.24 -3.09
N PHE A 22 -11.19 4.94 -3.33
CA PHE A 22 -11.81 3.99 -2.41
C PHE A 22 -10.90 3.73 -1.22
N VAL A 23 -9.61 3.47 -1.48
CA VAL A 23 -8.61 3.28 -0.44
C VAL A 23 -8.50 4.53 0.43
N ALA A 24 -8.49 5.72 -0.18
CA ALA A 24 -8.48 7.01 0.52
C ALA A 24 -9.67 7.18 1.48
N ALA A 25 -10.87 6.77 1.06
CA ALA A 25 -12.04 6.76 1.93
C ALA A 25 -11.89 5.75 3.09
N MET A 26 -11.34 4.56 2.84
CA MET A 26 -11.13 3.55 3.89
C MET A 26 -10.09 3.97 4.95
N VAL A 27 -9.01 4.64 4.54
CA VAL A 27 -7.95 5.08 5.46
C VAL A 27 -8.16 6.48 6.01
N ASN A 28 -9.24 7.16 5.63
CA ASN A 28 -9.52 8.55 5.96
C ASN A 28 -8.32 9.49 5.61
N MET A 29 -7.78 9.34 4.40
CA MET A 29 -6.68 10.16 3.86
C MET A 29 -7.09 10.83 2.54
N ARG A 30 -6.34 11.84 2.10
CA ARG A 30 -6.58 12.43 0.77
C ARG A 30 -6.12 11.44 -0.30
N SER A 31 -6.86 11.38 -1.41
CA SER A 31 -6.49 10.57 -2.58
C SER A 31 -5.08 10.88 -3.09
N HIS A 32 -4.62 12.13 -2.96
CA HIS A 32 -3.26 12.53 -3.32
C HIS A 32 -2.20 11.80 -2.49
N ASP A 33 -2.39 11.71 -1.17
CA ASP A 33 -1.43 11.07 -0.26
C ASP A 33 -1.38 9.56 -0.50
N VAL A 34 -2.55 8.94 -0.69
CA VAL A 34 -2.66 7.53 -1.07
C VAL A 34 -1.97 7.26 -2.41
N TYR A 35 -2.13 8.15 -3.39
CA TYR A 35 -1.42 8.05 -4.66
C TYR A 35 0.10 8.16 -4.48
N LEU A 36 0.59 9.08 -3.65
CA LEU A 36 2.03 9.22 -3.39
C LEU A 36 2.62 7.98 -2.71
N ILE A 37 1.90 7.43 -1.72
CA ILE A 37 2.29 6.18 -1.04
C ILE A 37 2.30 5.02 -2.02
N GLY A 38 1.23 4.86 -2.82
CA GLY A 38 1.16 3.85 -3.86
C GLY A 38 2.27 4.01 -4.90
N LYS A 39 2.55 5.23 -5.34
CA LYS A 39 3.58 5.55 -6.34
C LYS A 39 4.97 5.15 -5.84
N ALA A 40 5.29 5.43 -4.57
CA ALA A 40 6.53 5.00 -3.95
C ALA A 40 6.69 3.47 -3.94
N ALA A 41 5.59 2.72 -3.89
CA ALA A 41 5.55 1.26 -3.97
C ALA A 41 5.42 0.70 -5.41
N GLY A 42 5.30 1.56 -6.42
CA GLY A 42 5.24 1.17 -7.84
C GLY A 42 3.87 1.25 -8.51
N TYR A 43 2.86 1.86 -7.87
CA TYR A 43 1.58 2.20 -8.51
C TYR A 43 1.80 3.07 -9.76
N PRO A 44 1.05 2.87 -10.86
CA PRO A 44 -0.12 2.00 -11.03
C PRO A 44 0.18 0.56 -11.46
N ASP A 45 1.43 0.09 -11.43
CA ASP A 45 1.78 -1.26 -11.87
C ASP A 45 1.47 -2.31 -10.78
N PRO A 46 0.47 -3.19 -10.99
CA PRO A 46 0.06 -4.18 -9.98
C PRO A 46 1.14 -5.23 -9.72
N ALA A 47 2.03 -5.52 -10.67
CA ALA A 47 3.12 -6.47 -10.45
C ALA A 47 4.16 -5.90 -9.49
N LYS A 48 4.50 -4.61 -9.62
CA LYS A 48 5.41 -3.92 -8.69
C LYS A 48 4.80 -3.81 -7.30
N LEU A 49 3.52 -3.48 -7.20
CA LEU A 49 2.81 -3.43 -5.92
C LEU A 49 2.80 -4.79 -5.21
N ARG A 50 2.51 -5.88 -5.92
CA ARG A 50 2.56 -7.24 -5.34
C ARG A 50 3.96 -7.62 -4.86
N ARG A 51 5.00 -7.22 -5.60
CA ARG A 51 6.39 -7.42 -5.15
C ARG A 51 6.70 -6.61 -3.89
N ALA A 52 6.23 -5.36 -3.80
CA ALA A 52 6.40 -4.55 -2.60
C ALA A 52 5.72 -5.19 -1.37
N VAL A 53 4.48 -5.67 -1.53
CA VAL A 53 3.75 -6.41 -0.49
C VAL A 53 4.48 -7.69 -0.09
N TRP A 54 5.00 -8.46 -1.05
CA TRP A 54 5.75 -9.68 -0.76
C TRP A 54 7.06 -9.40 0.00
N ALA A 55 7.83 -8.42 -0.45
CA ALA A 55 9.07 -8.01 0.22
C ALA A 55 8.79 -7.57 1.66
N GLN A 56 7.67 -6.88 1.88
CA GLN A 56 7.22 -6.46 3.20
C GLN A 56 6.85 -7.64 4.09
N LYS A 57 6.02 -8.58 3.60
CA LYS A 57 5.66 -9.80 4.35
C LYS A 57 6.90 -10.62 4.74
N ASN A 58 7.88 -10.72 3.84
CA ASN A 58 9.12 -11.44 4.12
C ASN A 58 10.01 -10.74 5.16
N ARG A 59 10.10 -9.40 5.16
CA ARG A 59 10.81 -8.68 6.22
C ARG A 59 10.18 -8.91 7.60
N THR A 60 8.85 -8.88 7.69
CA THR A 60 8.15 -9.17 8.95
C THR A 60 8.43 -10.60 9.43
N ARG A 61 8.49 -11.57 8.51
CA ARG A 61 8.81 -12.97 8.84
C ARG A 61 10.23 -13.19 9.35
N ALA A 62 11.19 -12.39 8.89
CA ALA A 62 12.59 -12.49 9.32
C ALA A 62 12.86 -11.80 10.68
N ALA A 63 11.92 -11.01 11.17
CA ALA A 63 12.04 -10.26 12.43
C ALA A 63 11.29 -10.91 13.61
N ALA A 64 10.69 -12.09 13.39
CA ALA A 64 9.96 -12.89 14.38
C ALA A 64 10.75 -14.13 14.76
#